data_AF-A0A661K8X1-F1
#
_entry.id   AF-A0A661K8X1-F1
#
_cell.length_a   1.000
_cell.length_b   1.000
_cell.length_c   1.000
_cell.angle_alpha   90.00
_cell.angle_beta   90.00
_cell.angle_gamma   90.00
#
_symmetry.space_group_name_H-M   'P 1'
#
loop_
_entity.id
_entity.type
_entity.pdbx_description
1 polymer ?
#
loop_
_entity_poly.entity_id
_entity_poly.type
_entity_poly.pdbx_seq_one_letter_code
_entity_poly.pdbx_strand_id
1 'polypeptide(L)'
;MMDPANKTFRDLKDDLTRRFQELAKYGGLREKDYDPSQIATSLVDHNLHPDGGLDDPFHPLRKMIILLPDGDNSFYTDEDEGRALFPPTREKGGCDAFYAEECMRISLLPLRYMKPAALGKYESYILELIGYLRRNSSIKDYILPPPHTGIGGFSMGGYGALKIAMRHPELFSSVSSQSGLVDIELLGNKFLLKGLMPEFLEVFGHLEPLALPTSSTINEAYRREHNPLRLIREGKGRRLWGKIYFDYGAAERFSALKEGNKRLEEILGVSSRMIHPQPFNGGAAHNYLFWRSRLGNVLLHHSLYLR
;
A
#
# COMPACT_ATOMS: atom_id res chain seq x y z
N MET A 1 -3.67 -16.17 28.22
CA MET A 1 -3.03 -14.87 27.92
C MET A 1 -1.58 -15.16 27.60
N MET A 2 -1.17 -15.05 26.33
CA MET A 2 0.21 -15.36 25.92
C MET A 2 1.14 -14.22 26.35
N ASP A 3 2.26 -14.55 26.97
CA ASP A 3 3.35 -13.62 27.27
C ASP A 3 4.13 -13.31 25.96
N PRO A 4 4.03 -12.11 25.39
CA PRO A 4 4.70 -11.74 24.14
C PRO A 4 6.20 -11.46 24.31
N ALA A 5 6.75 -11.51 25.53
CA ALA A 5 8.13 -11.10 25.79
C ALA A 5 9.21 -12.10 25.34
N ASN A 6 8.86 -13.34 25.00
CA ASN A 6 9.83 -14.44 24.85
C ASN A 6 9.71 -15.26 23.55
N LYS A 7 9.12 -14.71 22.47
CA LYS A 7 9.13 -15.43 21.19
C LYS A 7 10.47 -15.30 20.48
N THR A 8 11.06 -16.44 20.14
CA THR A 8 12.32 -16.58 19.39
C THR A 8 12.07 -16.76 17.88
N PHE A 9 13.12 -16.72 17.07
CA PHE A 9 13.05 -17.12 15.66
C PHE A 9 12.38 -18.48 15.47
N ARG A 10 12.69 -19.45 16.34
CA ARG A 10 12.14 -20.81 16.27
C ARG A 10 10.63 -20.81 16.46
N ASP A 11 10.14 -20.07 17.44
CA ASP A 11 8.70 -19.95 17.70
C ASP A 11 7.96 -19.32 16.51
N LEU A 12 8.55 -18.30 15.88
CA LEU A 12 7.98 -17.69 14.68
C LEU A 12 7.93 -18.68 13.51
N LYS A 13 9.02 -19.42 13.27
CA LYS A 13 9.08 -20.43 12.21
C LYS A 13 8.02 -21.52 12.42
N ASP A 14 7.87 -21.99 13.64
CA ASP A 14 6.90 -23.04 13.98
C ASP A 14 5.46 -22.53 13.84
N ASP A 15 5.18 -21.30 14.29
CA ASP A 15 3.88 -20.63 14.09
C ASP A 15 3.54 -20.45 12.61
N LEU A 16 4.49 -19.97 11.80
CA LEU A 16 4.32 -19.83 10.35
C LEU A 16 4.07 -21.18 9.68
N THR A 17 4.81 -22.22 10.08
CA THR A 17 4.64 -23.57 9.54
C THR A 17 3.21 -24.07 9.78
N ARG A 18 2.71 -23.96 11.02
CA ARG A 18 1.34 -24.36 11.36
C ARG A 18 0.31 -23.55 10.58
N ARG A 19 0.49 -22.24 10.47
CA ARG A 19 -0.43 -21.36 9.72
C ARG A 19 -0.45 -21.68 8.23
N PHE A 20 0.69 -22.06 7.65
CA PHE A 20 0.79 -22.37 6.24
C PHE A 20 0.15 -23.71 5.90
N GLN A 21 0.32 -24.71 6.78
CA GLN A 21 -0.41 -25.97 6.69
C GLN A 21 -1.93 -25.76 6.75
N GLU A 22 -2.40 -24.87 7.64
CA GLU A 22 -3.81 -24.49 7.73
C GLU A 22 -4.29 -23.85 6.40
N LEU A 23 -3.58 -22.84 5.88
CA LEU A 23 -3.95 -22.15 4.65
C LEU A 23 -3.88 -23.05 3.40
N ALA A 24 -2.92 -23.98 3.36
CA ALA A 24 -2.83 -24.97 2.29
C ALA A 24 -4.02 -25.93 2.30
N LYS A 25 -4.48 -26.34 3.49
CA LYS A 25 -5.61 -27.25 3.67
C LYS A 25 -6.95 -26.61 3.29
N TYR A 26 -7.18 -25.35 3.65
CA TYR A 26 -8.47 -24.68 3.47
C TYR A 26 -8.54 -23.79 2.22
N GLY A 27 -7.48 -23.77 1.41
CA GLY A 27 -7.35 -22.86 0.28
C GLY A 27 -6.92 -21.46 0.74
N GLY A 28 -5.92 -20.90 0.06
CA GLY A 28 -5.37 -19.58 0.41
C GLY A 28 -3.86 -19.47 0.23
N LEU A 29 -3.15 -20.61 0.15
CA LEU A 29 -1.73 -20.66 -0.14
C LEU A 29 -1.37 -21.97 -0.83
N ARG A 30 -0.61 -21.95 -1.94
CA ARG A 30 -0.04 -23.19 -2.49
C ARG A 30 1.29 -23.44 -1.80
N GLU A 31 1.58 -24.69 -1.40
CA GLU A 31 2.82 -25.02 -0.67
C GLU A 31 4.09 -24.55 -1.38
N LYS A 32 4.10 -24.60 -2.72
CA LYS A 32 5.24 -24.15 -3.53
C LYS A 32 5.43 -22.63 -3.58
N ASP A 33 4.44 -21.84 -3.17
CA ASP A 33 4.53 -20.39 -3.26
C ASP A 33 5.50 -19.85 -2.20
N TYR A 34 5.69 -20.55 -1.06
CA TYR A 34 6.52 -20.07 0.05
C TYR A 34 7.03 -21.16 0.99
N ASP A 35 8.25 -21.00 1.50
CA ASP A 35 8.83 -21.80 2.58
C ASP A 35 8.81 -21.01 3.92
N PRO A 36 8.15 -21.50 4.99
CA PRO A 36 8.07 -20.81 6.29
C PRO A 36 9.42 -20.35 6.85
N SER A 37 10.48 -21.15 6.67
CA SER A 37 11.82 -20.83 7.14
C SER A 37 12.41 -19.62 6.43
N GLN A 38 12.20 -19.52 5.11
CA GLN A 38 12.64 -18.39 4.30
C GLN A 38 11.91 -17.10 4.69
N ILE A 39 10.62 -17.20 5.04
CA ILE A 39 9.84 -16.06 5.53
C ILE A 39 10.33 -15.61 6.89
N ALA A 40 10.50 -16.56 7.83
CA ALA A 40 11.00 -16.27 9.16
C ALA A 40 12.35 -15.55 9.05
N THR A 41 13.29 -16.10 8.26
CA THR A 41 14.60 -15.47 8.01
C THR A 41 14.46 -14.07 7.44
N SER A 42 13.58 -13.87 6.45
CA SER A 42 13.36 -12.55 5.88
C SER A 42 12.80 -11.53 6.88
N LEU A 43 11.90 -11.95 7.77
CA LEU A 43 11.25 -11.08 8.76
C LEU A 43 12.12 -10.82 9.99
N VAL A 44 13.04 -11.71 10.33
CA VAL A 44 13.76 -11.66 11.60
C VAL A 44 15.14 -11.03 11.43
N ASP A 45 15.99 -11.65 10.61
CA ASP A 45 17.42 -11.31 10.44
C ASP A 45 17.69 -9.86 10.01
N HIS A 46 16.70 -9.20 9.41
CA HIS A 46 16.87 -7.91 8.73
C HIS A 46 15.91 -6.81 9.17
N ASN A 47 14.99 -7.10 10.10
CA ASN A 47 13.89 -6.20 10.42
C ASN A 47 13.62 -6.09 11.93
N LEU A 48 13.59 -7.21 12.65
CA LEU A 48 13.14 -7.24 14.05
C LEU A 48 14.27 -7.42 15.07
N HIS A 49 15.53 -7.50 14.64
CA HIS A 49 16.69 -7.58 15.52
C HIS A 49 17.31 -6.21 15.83
N PRO A 50 17.31 -5.76 17.09
CA PRO A 50 18.16 -4.66 17.51
C PRO A 50 19.66 -5.06 17.58
N ASP A 51 19.98 -6.30 17.94
CA ASP A 51 21.37 -6.77 18.21
C ASP A 51 21.87 -7.93 17.32
N GLY A 52 20.98 -8.54 16.51
CA GLY A 52 21.35 -9.41 15.38
C GLY A 52 21.46 -10.91 15.66
N GLY A 53 21.15 -11.40 16.86
CA GLY A 53 21.22 -12.82 17.21
C GLY A 53 19.87 -13.53 17.09
N LEU A 54 19.76 -14.62 16.34
CA LEU A 54 18.50 -15.38 16.09
C LEU A 54 17.74 -15.86 17.36
N ASP A 55 18.41 -15.86 18.51
CA ASP A 55 17.86 -16.24 19.81
C ASP A 55 17.34 -15.03 20.62
N ASP A 56 17.50 -13.80 20.12
CA ASP A 56 17.01 -12.59 20.79
C ASP A 56 15.47 -12.54 20.77
N PRO A 57 14.84 -12.05 21.84
CA PRO A 57 13.40 -11.82 21.86
C PRO A 57 13.00 -10.71 20.90
N PHE A 58 11.90 -10.89 20.18
CA PHE A 58 11.35 -9.83 19.32
C PHE A 58 10.92 -8.60 20.12
N HIS A 59 11.01 -7.43 19.50
CA HIS A 59 10.31 -6.26 20.04
C HIS A 59 8.81 -6.56 20.19
N PRO A 60 8.22 -6.36 21.38
CA PRO A 60 6.83 -6.69 21.60
C PRO A 60 5.94 -5.79 20.75
N LEU A 61 5.30 -6.36 19.73
CA LEU A 61 4.28 -5.68 18.96
C LEU A 61 3.02 -5.56 19.81
N ARG A 62 2.46 -4.35 19.86
CA ARG A 62 1.15 -4.15 20.50
C ARG A 62 0.07 -4.90 19.73
N LYS A 63 -0.97 -5.35 20.45
CA LYS A 63 -2.15 -5.92 19.81
C LYS A 63 -2.81 -4.86 18.94
N MET A 64 -3.11 -5.22 17.69
CA MET A 64 -3.72 -4.35 16.71
C MET A 64 -4.88 -5.10 16.03
N ILE A 65 -5.94 -4.35 15.70
CA ILE A 65 -6.97 -4.82 14.78
C ILE A 65 -6.57 -4.32 13.40
N ILE A 66 -6.30 -5.24 12.48
CA ILE A 66 -5.92 -4.90 11.11
C ILE A 66 -7.18 -4.98 10.26
N LEU A 67 -7.51 -3.86 9.62
CA LEU A 67 -8.60 -3.76 8.66
C LEU A 67 -7.99 -3.65 7.27
N LEU A 68 -8.31 -4.61 6.42
CA LEU A 68 -7.91 -4.62 5.01
C LEU A 68 -9.20 -4.46 4.21
N PRO A 69 -9.65 -3.22 3.89
CA PRO A 69 -10.76 -3.05 2.98
C PRO A 69 -10.39 -3.71 1.65
N ASP A 70 -11.37 -4.32 0.99
CA ASP A 70 -11.16 -4.87 -0.34
C ASP A 70 -10.67 -3.74 -1.24
N GLY A 71 -9.45 -3.89 -1.75
CA GLY A 71 -8.78 -2.90 -2.57
C GLY A 71 -8.84 -3.39 -4.00
N ASP A 72 -9.56 -2.67 -4.83
CA ASP A 72 -9.54 -2.87 -6.27
C ASP A 72 -8.29 -2.21 -6.88
N ASN A 73 -8.30 -2.02 -8.20
CA ASN A 73 -7.23 -1.33 -8.92
C ASN A 73 -7.41 0.19 -8.91
N SER A 74 -7.68 0.77 -7.73
CA SER A 74 -7.86 2.21 -7.56
C SER A 74 -6.71 2.88 -6.82
N PHE A 75 -6.53 4.17 -7.08
CA PHE A 75 -5.62 5.04 -6.35
C PHE A 75 -6.09 5.40 -4.94
N TYR A 76 -7.14 4.76 -4.38
CA TYR A 76 -7.64 5.10 -3.03
C TYR A 76 -7.96 6.61 -2.91
N THR A 77 -8.46 7.17 -4.02
CA THR A 77 -8.90 8.54 -4.15
C THR A 77 -10.25 8.52 -4.85
N ASP A 78 -11.05 9.54 -4.62
CA ASP A 78 -12.28 9.69 -5.38
C ASP A 78 -11.93 10.02 -6.84
N GLU A 79 -12.74 9.56 -7.78
CA GLU A 79 -12.53 9.83 -9.20
C GLU A 79 -12.85 11.31 -9.54
N ASP A 80 -12.04 11.94 -10.41
CA ASP A 80 -12.08 13.38 -10.74
C ASP A 80 -13.43 13.83 -11.34
N GLU A 81 -14.01 13.05 -12.24
CA GLU A 81 -15.32 13.33 -12.86
C GLU A 81 -16.51 13.02 -11.93
N GLY A 82 -16.25 12.56 -10.70
CA GLY A 82 -17.26 12.33 -9.67
C GLY A 82 -18.12 11.09 -9.90
N ARG A 83 -17.70 10.17 -10.78
CA ARG A 83 -18.38 8.90 -11.01
C ARG A 83 -18.33 8.06 -9.72
N ALA A 84 -19.46 7.43 -9.39
CA ALA A 84 -19.63 6.64 -8.16
C ALA A 84 -19.83 5.14 -8.46
N LEU A 85 -19.35 4.69 -9.61
CA LEU A 85 -19.59 3.34 -10.10
C LEU A 85 -18.47 2.41 -9.64
N PHE A 86 -18.64 1.73 -8.52
CA PHE A 86 -17.86 0.51 -8.25
C PHE A 86 -18.35 -0.55 -9.24
N PRO A 87 -17.62 -0.86 -10.34
CA PRO A 87 -18.19 -1.75 -11.34
C PRO A 87 -18.31 -3.15 -10.72
N PRO A 88 -19.45 -3.84 -10.92
CA PRO A 88 -19.59 -5.21 -10.46
C PRO A 88 -18.53 -6.07 -11.13
N THR A 89 -17.85 -6.93 -10.37
CA THR A 89 -16.98 -7.95 -10.97
C THR A 89 -17.87 -8.94 -11.73
N ARG A 90 -17.87 -8.91 -13.07
CA ARG A 90 -18.65 -9.82 -13.91
C ARG A 90 -17.90 -11.15 -14.12
N GLU A 91 -16.58 -11.09 -14.24
CA GLU A 91 -15.63 -12.19 -14.45
C GLU A 91 -14.30 -11.95 -13.71
N LYS A 92 -13.54 -13.00 -13.40
CA LYS A 92 -12.22 -12.86 -12.74
C LYS A 92 -11.07 -12.47 -13.71
N GLY A 93 -11.38 -12.12 -14.96
CA GLY A 93 -10.43 -11.79 -16.02
C GLY A 93 -9.86 -10.36 -15.92
N GLY A 94 -8.75 -10.10 -16.61
CA GLY A 94 -8.04 -8.81 -16.56
C GLY A 94 -8.76 -7.62 -17.22
N CYS A 95 -9.81 -7.85 -18.02
CA CYS A 95 -10.56 -6.83 -18.76
C CYS A 95 -12.05 -6.78 -18.40
N ASP A 96 -12.39 -7.20 -17.19
CA ASP A 96 -13.78 -7.42 -16.76
C ASP A 96 -14.73 -6.22 -16.92
N ALA A 97 -14.19 -4.99 -16.88
CA ALA A 97 -14.96 -3.76 -17.06
C ALA A 97 -14.80 -3.09 -18.44
N PHE A 98 -14.11 -3.72 -19.40
CA PHE A 98 -13.98 -3.22 -20.77
C PHE A 98 -14.68 -4.14 -21.78
N TYR A 99 -15.22 -3.58 -22.86
CA TYR A 99 -15.59 -4.38 -24.03
C TYR A 99 -14.33 -5.00 -24.64
N ALA A 100 -14.47 -6.16 -25.31
CA ALA A 100 -13.32 -6.88 -25.88
C ALA A 100 -12.47 -5.99 -26.83
N GLU A 101 -13.11 -5.10 -27.58
CA GLU A 101 -12.46 -4.15 -28.49
C GLU A 101 -11.69 -3.05 -27.76
N GLU A 102 -12.19 -2.59 -26.62
CA GLU A 102 -11.50 -1.63 -25.74
C GLU A 102 -10.26 -2.27 -25.12
N CYS A 103 -10.42 -3.49 -24.60
CA CYS A 103 -9.33 -4.28 -24.01
C CYS A 103 -8.17 -4.46 -25.01
N MET A 104 -8.46 -4.78 -26.28
CA MET A 104 -7.44 -4.92 -27.32
C MET A 104 -6.73 -3.61 -27.70
N ARG A 105 -7.37 -2.45 -27.52
CA ARG A 105 -6.80 -1.14 -27.89
C ARG A 105 -6.08 -0.42 -26.76
N ILE A 106 -6.41 -0.77 -25.52
CA ILE A 106 -5.79 -0.16 -24.33
C ILE A 106 -4.40 -0.75 -24.07
N SER A 107 -4.11 -2.00 -24.45
CA SER A 107 -2.89 -2.69 -23.99
C SER A 107 -1.93 -3.17 -25.08
N LEU A 108 -0.65 -2.90 -24.84
CA LEU A 108 0.50 -3.49 -25.56
C LEU A 108 0.91 -4.87 -24.99
N LEU A 109 0.40 -5.27 -23.82
CA LEU A 109 0.81 -6.49 -23.10
C LEU A 109 -0.40 -7.18 -22.43
N PRO A 110 -1.06 -8.13 -23.12
CA PRO A 110 -2.29 -8.74 -22.63
C PRO A 110 -2.17 -9.66 -21.39
N LEU A 111 -1.00 -9.75 -20.77
CA LEU A 111 -0.72 -10.62 -19.62
C LEU A 111 -0.42 -9.84 -18.33
N ARG A 112 -0.45 -8.50 -18.36
CA ARG A 112 -0.20 -7.63 -17.20
C ARG A 112 -1.40 -6.74 -16.85
N TYR A 113 -2.59 -7.22 -17.15
CA TYR A 113 -3.82 -6.48 -16.87
C TYR A 113 -4.12 -6.41 -15.37
N MET A 114 -4.34 -5.20 -14.88
CA MET A 114 -5.06 -4.92 -13.65
C MET A 114 -6.51 -4.60 -14.02
N LYS A 115 -7.48 -5.15 -13.29
CA LYS A 115 -8.91 -5.02 -13.63
C LYS A 115 -9.31 -3.54 -13.69
N PRO A 116 -10.04 -3.09 -14.70
CA PRO A 116 -10.59 -1.75 -14.67
C PRO A 116 -11.73 -1.75 -13.65
N ALA A 117 -11.57 -0.98 -12.58
CA ALA A 117 -12.58 -0.80 -11.53
C ALA A 117 -12.43 0.51 -10.74
N ALA A 118 -11.49 1.37 -11.15
CA ALA A 118 -11.04 2.53 -10.38
C ALA A 118 -12.07 3.68 -10.30
N LEU A 119 -13.24 3.52 -10.91
CA LEU A 119 -14.32 4.51 -11.03
C LEU A 119 -15.15 4.63 -9.75
N GLY A 120 -14.50 4.72 -8.59
CA GLY A 120 -15.16 4.73 -7.28
C GLY A 120 -14.78 5.93 -6.43
N LYS A 121 -15.56 6.16 -5.38
CA LYS A 121 -15.27 7.16 -4.35
C LYS A 121 -14.48 6.54 -3.21
N TYR A 122 -13.24 6.13 -3.49
CA TYR A 122 -12.45 5.33 -2.55
C TYR A 122 -11.95 6.10 -1.33
N GLU A 123 -11.61 7.40 -1.47
CA GLU A 123 -11.31 8.22 -0.28
C GLU A 123 -12.56 8.34 0.58
N SER A 124 -13.70 8.69 -0.02
CA SER A 124 -14.97 8.78 0.68
C SER A 124 -15.34 7.47 1.38
N TYR A 125 -15.18 6.32 0.71
CA TYR A 125 -15.45 5.00 1.28
C TYR A 125 -14.58 4.71 2.51
N ILE A 126 -13.27 5.00 2.44
CA ILE A 126 -12.36 4.79 3.57
C ILE A 126 -12.76 5.68 4.76
N LEU A 127 -13.08 6.95 4.50
CA LEU A 127 -13.52 7.89 5.53
C LEU A 127 -14.86 7.48 6.14
N GLU A 128 -15.80 7.00 5.32
CA GLU A 128 -17.09 6.47 5.76
C GLU A 128 -16.89 5.22 6.64
N LEU A 129 -16.04 4.28 6.23
CA LEU A 129 -15.72 3.08 7.00
C LEU A 129 -15.14 3.44 8.37
N ILE A 130 -14.18 4.38 8.43
CA ILE A 130 -13.64 4.87 9.71
C ILE A 130 -14.77 5.48 10.56
N GLY A 131 -15.63 6.31 9.96
CA GLY A 131 -16.78 6.90 10.65
C GLY A 131 -17.78 5.86 11.15
N TYR A 132 -18.08 4.85 10.34
CA TYR A 132 -18.97 3.74 10.67
C TYR A 132 -18.43 2.94 11.86
N LEU A 133 -17.16 2.55 11.82
CA LEU A 133 -16.52 1.79 12.89
C LEU A 133 -16.51 2.58 14.21
N ARG A 134 -16.29 3.89 14.15
CA ARG A 134 -16.36 4.76 15.34
C ARG A 134 -17.77 4.87 15.93
N ARG A 135 -18.82 4.88 15.08
CA ARG A 135 -20.21 5.01 15.54
C ARG A 135 -20.83 3.70 16.01
N ASN A 136 -20.57 2.60 15.29
CA ASN A 136 -21.39 1.39 15.36
C ASN A 136 -20.68 0.17 15.91
N SER A 137 -19.36 0.20 16.11
CA SER A 137 -18.64 -0.98 16.58
C SER A 137 -18.66 -1.11 18.11
N SER A 138 -18.76 -2.35 18.61
CA SER A 138 -18.56 -2.68 20.02
C SER A 138 -17.12 -2.41 20.50
N ILE A 139 -16.20 -2.16 19.57
CA ILE A 139 -14.79 -1.82 19.83
C ILE A 139 -14.53 -0.31 19.79
N LYS A 140 -15.58 0.53 19.73
CA LYS A 140 -15.47 1.99 19.69
C LYS A 140 -14.51 2.54 20.74
N ASP A 141 -14.56 2.03 21.98
CA ASP A 141 -13.75 2.53 23.09
C ASP A 141 -12.26 2.15 22.98
N TYR A 142 -11.92 1.17 22.13
CA TYR A 142 -10.55 0.80 21.77
C TYR A 142 -10.03 1.54 20.52
N ILE A 143 -10.93 2.16 19.75
CA ILE A 143 -10.62 2.99 18.57
C ILE A 143 -10.65 4.50 18.94
N LEU A 144 -11.26 4.87 20.08
CA LEU A 144 -11.61 6.24 20.48
C LEU A 144 -10.98 6.61 21.84
N PRO A 145 -9.72 7.05 21.86
CA PRO A 145 -9.50 8.42 21.39
C PRO A 145 -8.47 8.56 20.26
N PRO A 146 -8.46 9.66 19.49
CA PRO A 146 -7.26 10.05 18.77
C PRO A 146 -6.09 10.16 19.78
N PRO A 147 -4.93 9.55 19.54
CA PRO A 147 -4.46 8.95 18.29
C PRO A 147 -4.23 7.41 18.42
N HIS A 148 -5.28 6.60 18.21
CA HIS A 148 -5.21 5.11 18.18
C HIS A 148 -5.41 4.47 16.80
N THR A 149 -5.38 5.23 15.70
CA THR A 149 -5.52 4.68 14.33
C THR A 149 -4.27 4.95 13.50
N GLY A 150 -3.80 3.94 12.79
CA GLY A 150 -2.73 4.06 11.79
C GLY A 150 -3.27 3.73 10.41
N ILE A 151 -2.64 4.29 9.38
CA ILE A 151 -2.95 3.95 7.99
C ILE A 151 -1.66 3.58 7.26
N GLY A 152 -1.72 2.53 6.46
CA GLY A 152 -0.56 1.99 5.77
C GLY A 152 -0.95 1.40 4.43
N GLY A 153 0.00 1.35 3.51
CA GLY A 153 -0.20 0.70 2.22
C GLY A 153 1.11 0.52 1.45
N PHE A 154 1.04 -0.23 0.37
CA PHE A 154 2.17 -0.47 -0.52
C PHE A 154 1.81 -0.10 -1.96
N SER A 155 2.80 0.26 -2.79
CA SER A 155 2.58 0.67 -4.18
C SER A 155 1.55 1.81 -4.28
N MET A 156 0.47 1.62 -5.03
CA MET A 156 -0.68 2.52 -5.11
C MET A 156 -1.38 2.73 -3.75
N GLY A 157 -1.39 1.71 -2.88
CA GLY A 157 -1.88 1.85 -1.49
C GLY A 157 -0.99 2.75 -0.63
N GLY A 158 0.32 2.81 -0.93
CA GLY A 158 1.23 3.75 -0.26
C GLY A 158 0.93 5.21 -0.63
N TYR A 159 0.50 5.46 -1.87
CA TYR A 159 -0.06 6.75 -2.28
C TYR A 159 -1.33 7.08 -1.47
N GLY A 160 -2.29 6.16 -1.44
CA GLY A 160 -3.56 6.33 -0.71
C GLY A 160 -3.35 6.65 0.77
N ALA A 161 -2.51 5.86 1.44
CA ALA A 161 -2.20 6.02 2.85
C ALA A 161 -1.62 7.40 3.17
N LEU A 162 -0.61 7.85 2.41
CA LEU A 162 -0.01 9.17 2.61
C LEU A 162 -1.00 10.30 2.29
N LYS A 163 -1.69 10.23 1.14
CA LYS A 163 -2.64 11.27 0.73
C LYS A 163 -3.74 11.46 1.77
N ILE A 164 -4.44 10.38 2.13
CA ILE A 164 -5.56 10.42 3.07
C ILE A 164 -5.06 10.91 4.43
N ALA A 165 -3.90 10.44 4.91
CA ALA A 165 -3.37 10.89 6.19
C ALA A 165 -2.96 12.37 6.20
N MET A 166 -2.44 12.91 5.10
CA MET A 166 -2.07 14.33 5.05
C MET A 166 -3.29 15.25 4.92
N ARG A 167 -4.38 14.78 4.29
CA ARG A 167 -5.65 15.52 4.16
C ARG A 167 -6.50 15.46 5.44
N HIS A 168 -6.49 14.33 6.13
CA HIS A 168 -7.28 14.09 7.36
C HIS A 168 -6.38 13.71 8.54
N PRO A 169 -5.38 14.54 8.87
CA PRO A 169 -4.38 14.16 9.84
C PRO A 169 -4.96 13.88 11.21
N GLU A 170 -6.08 14.51 11.58
CA GLU A 170 -6.86 14.32 12.81
C GLU A 170 -7.28 12.86 13.06
N LEU A 171 -7.44 12.08 12.00
CA LEU A 171 -7.89 10.69 12.07
C LEU A 171 -6.76 9.71 12.43
N PHE A 172 -5.50 10.06 12.15
CA PHE A 172 -4.38 9.13 12.22
C PHE A 172 -3.31 9.54 13.23
N SER A 173 -2.50 8.54 13.56
CA SER A 173 -1.48 8.54 14.62
C SER A 173 -0.12 8.18 14.07
N SER A 174 -0.11 7.39 13.01
CA SER A 174 1.05 6.94 12.27
C SER A 174 0.65 6.61 10.84
N VAL A 175 1.60 6.78 9.93
CA VAL A 175 1.41 6.51 8.50
C VAL A 175 2.55 5.61 8.03
N SER A 176 2.25 4.65 7.16
CA SER A 176 3.28 3.88 6.47
C SER A 176 3.07 3.81 4.96
N SER A 177 4.17 3.74 4.19
CA SER A 177 4.14 3.62 2.73
C SER A 177 5.29 2.74 2.25
N GLN A 178 5.00 1.59 1.65
CA GLN A 178 6.02 0.69 1.12
C GLN A 178 6.06 0.72 -0.40
N SER A 179 7.19 1.09 -1.00
CA SER A 179 7.34 1.31 -2.45
C SER A 179 6.21 2.19 -3.00
N GLY A 180 5.82 3.24 -2.28
CA GLY A 180 4.61 4.00 -2.57
C GLY A 180 4.73 4.88 -3.81
N LEU A 181 3.62 5.06 -4.54
CA LEU A 181 3.52 6.01 -5.66
C LEU A 181 3.29 7.45 -5.17
N VAL A 182 4.25 7.94 -4.39
CA VAL A 182 4.08 9.14 -3.56
C VAL A 182 4.16 10.46 -4.32
N ASP A 183 4.68 10.45 -5.57
CA ASP A 183 4.74 11.62 -6.45
C ASP A 183 4.09 11.30 -7.80
N ILE A 184 2.76 11.43 -7.85
CA ILE A 184 1.97 11.15 -9.06
C ILE A 184 2.19 12.17 -10.19
N GLU A 185 2.85 13.31 -9.92
CA GLU A 185 3.20 14.27 -10.98
C GLU A 185 4.28 13.73 -11.93
N LEU A 186 5.06 12.72 -11.49
CA LEU A 186 6.00 11.99 -12.35
C LEU A 186 5.30 11.17 -13.45
N LEU A 187 3.98 10.96 -13.33
CA LEU A 187 3.15 10.24 -14.29
C LEU A 187 2.47 11.22 -15.25
N GLY A 188 3.14 11.54 -16.36
CA GLY A 188 2.61 12.48 -17.38
C GLY A 188 2.56 11.95 -18.82
N ASN A 189 3.21 10.81 -19.11
CA ASN A 189 3.23 10.27 -20.47
C ASN A 189 1.93 9.51 -20.76
N LYS A 190 0.99 10.14 -21.48
CA LYS A 190 -0.33 9.56 -21.79
C LYS A 190 -0.27 8.25 -22.58
N PHE A 191 0.76 8.04 -23.42
CA PHE A 191 0.93 6.77 -24.13
C PHE A 191 1.29 5.65 -23.15
N LEU A 192 2.22 5.92 -22.24
CA LEU A 192 2.62 4.96 -21.21
C LEU A 192 1.47 4.68 -20.24
N LEU A 193 0.78 5.72 -19.79
CA LEU A 193 -0.36 5.59 -18.88
C LEU A 193 -1.48 4.80 -19.53
N LYS A 194 -1.90 5.15 -20.75
CA LYS A 194 -2.93 4.37 -21.43
C LYS A 194 -2.53 2.89 -21.61
N GLY A 195 -1.26 2.62 -21.92
CA GLY A 195 -0.76 1.27 -22.16
C GLY A 195 -0.53 0.39 -20.93
N LEU A 196 -0.19 1.00 -19.79
CA LEU A 196 0.27 0.28 -18.59
C LEU A 196 -0.53 0.58 -17.31
N MET A 197 -1.16 1.75 -17.23
CA MET A 197 -1.90 2.24 -16.06
C MET A 197 -3.13 3.06 -16.51
N PRO A 198 -4.04 2.51 -17.34
CA PRO A 198 -5.20 3.24 -17.84
C PRO A 198 -6.10 3.78 -16.73
N GLU A 199 -6.15 3.11 -15.57
CA GLU A 199 -6.85 3.53 -14.37
C GLU A 199 -6.37 4.89 -13.83
N PHE A 200 -5.11 5.26 -14.09
CA PHE A 200 -4.62 6.60 -13.73
C PHE A 200 -5.35 7.69 -14.52
N LEU A 201 -5.61 7.45 -15.81
CA LEU A 201 -6.33 8.37 -16.67
C LEU A 201 -7.83 8.39 -16.34
N GLU A 202 -8.38 7.28 -15.85
CA GLU A 202 -9.74 7.24 -15.32
C GLU A 202 -9.89 8.05 -14.04
N VAL A 203 -8.90 8.01 -13.14
CA VAL A 203 -9.00 8.62 -11.81
C VAL A 203 -8.63 10.11 -11.80
N PHE A 204 -7.58 10.48 -12.52
CA PHE A 204 -7.00 11.84 -12.47
C PHE A 204 -7.24 12.63 -13.76
N GLY A 205 -8.25 12.26 -14.54
CA GLY A 205 -8.56 12.92 -15.80
C GLY A 205 -9.67 12.20 -16.55
N HIS A 206 -9.46 11.95 -17.83
CA HIS A 206 -10.43 11.26 -18.66
C HIS A 206 -9.75 10.22 -19.57
N LEU A 207 -10.18 8.96 -19.47
CA LEU A 207 -9.74 7.89 -20.35
C LEU A 207 -10.66 7.78 -21.57
N GLU A 208 -10.11 7.99 -22.77
CA GLU A 208 -10.77 7.64 -24.03
C GLU A 208 -10.26 6.27 -24.51
N PRO A 209 -10.95 5.15 -24.24
CA PRO A 209 -10.41 3.81 -24.48
C PRO A 209 -10.19 3.51 -25.98
N LEU A 210 -11.12 3.92 -26.85
CA LEU A 210 -11.09 3.59 -28.28
C LEU A 210 -10.31 4.59 -29.14
N ALA A 211 -10.03 5.79 -28.62
CA ALA A 211 -9.36 6.86 -29.34
C ALA A 211 -7.83 6.79 -29.23
N LEU A 212 -7.11 7.71 -29.89
CA LEU A 212 -5.66 7.84 -29.72
C LEU A 212 -5.32 8.24 -28.28
N PRO A 213 -4.15 7.86 -27.73
CA PRO A 213 -3.73 8.27 -26.38
C PRO A 213 -3.72 9.80 -26.15
N THR A 214 -3.64 10.58 -27.22
CA THR A 214 -3.75 12.03 -27.19
C THR A 214 -5.14 12.54 -26.82
N SER A 215 -6.19 11.76 -27.06
CA SER A 215 -7.58 12.08 -26.75
C SER A 215 -7.90 11.94 -25.26
N SER A 216 -7.21 11.04 -24.54
CA SER A 216 -7.28 11.00 -23.08
C SER A 216 -6.68 12.27 -22.47
N THR A 217 -7.17 12.67 -21.31
CA THR A 217 -6.73 13.88 -20.60
C THR A 217 -6.21 13.57 -19.20
N ILE A 218 -5.42 14.48 -18.65
CA ILE A 218 -5.03 14.52 -17.24
C ILE A 218 -5.51 15.86 -16.72
N ASN A 219 -6.27 15.85 -15.63
CA ASN A 219 -6.62 17.05 -14.91
C ASN A 219 -5.47 17.44 -13.97
N GLU A 220 -4.65 18.38 -14.43
CA GLU A 220 -3.46 18.82 -13.71
C GLU A 220 -3.76 19.47 -12.35
N ALA A 221 -4.90 20.16 -12.22
CA ALA A 221 -5.31 20.77 -10.97
C ALA A 221 -5.67 19.67 -9.95
N TYR A 222 -6.50 18.71 -10.36
CA TYR A 222 -6.90 17.58 -9.52
C TYR A 222 -5.70 16.72 -9.11
N ARG A 223 -4.83 16.38 -10.07
CA ARG A 223 -3.59 15.64 -9.84
C ARG A 223 -2.69 16.31 -8.81
N ARG A 224 -2.53 17.64 -8.88
CA ARG A 224 -1.71 18.40 -7.92
C ARG A 224 -2.33 18.43 -6.53
N GLU A 225 -3.63 18.66 -6.43
CA GLU A 225 -4.34 18.69 -5.14
C GLU A 225 -4.26 17.34 -4.40
N HIS A 226 -4.19 16.24 -5.15
CA HIS A 226 -4.18 14.89 -4.60
C HIS A 226 -2.77 14.26 -4.56
N ASN A 227 -1.70 15.00 -4.88
CA ASN A 227 -0.33 14.49 -4.80
C ASN A 227 0.21 14.53 -3.35
N PRO A 228 0.60 13.39 -2.74
CA PRO A 228 1.15 13.35 -1.38
C PRO A 228 2.35 14.27 -1.17
N LEU A 229 3.28 14.35 -2.12
CA LEU A 229 4.44 15.23 -1.97
C LEU A 229 4.07 16.72 -1.98
N ARG A 230 3.03 17.12 -2.74
CA ARG A 230 2.53 18.50 -2.71
C ARG A 230 1.93 18.81 -1.36
N LEU A 231 1.04 17.94 -0.88
CA LEU A 231 0.40 18.07 0.44
C LEU A 231 1.45 18.25 1.55
N ILE A 232 2.50 17.43 1.55
CA ILE A 232 3.59 17.54 2.54
C ILE A 232 4.37 18.86 2.36
N ARG A 233 4.76 19.23 1.13
CA ARG A 233 5.46 20.51 0.89
C ARG A 233 4.65 21.74 1.33
N GLU A 234 3.33 21.67 1.21
CA GLU A 234 2.39 22.72 1.62
C GLU A 234 2.09 22.74 3.13
N GLY A 235 2.74 21.88 3.91
CA GLY A 235 2.57 21.84 5.36
C GLY A 235 1.37 21.01 5.84
N LYS A 236 0.66 20.31 4.95
CA LYS A 236 -0.48 19.47 5.34
C LYS A 236 0.01 18.28 6.17
N GLY A 237 -0.82 17.89 7.14
CA GLY A 237 -0.50 16.78 8.03
C GLY A 237 0.77 16.94 8.87
N ARG A 238 1.27 18.16 9.11
CA ARG A 238 2.52 18.44 9.85
C ARG A 238 2.68 17.67 11.16
N ARG A 239 1.58 17.44 11.89
CA ARG A 239 1.54 16.65 13.14
C ARG A 239 1.95 15.18 12.98
N LEU A 240 1.92 14.66 11.75
CA LEU A 240 2.23 13.28 11.39
C LEU A 240 3.63 13.11 10.79
N TRP A 241 4.34 14.16 10.41
CA TRP A 241 5.60 14.03 9.65
C TRP A 241 6.65 13.18 10.38
N GLY A 242 6.82 13.39 11.69
CA GLY A 242 7.69 12.56 12.54
C GLY A 242 7.13 11.16 12.86
N LYS A 243 6.02 10.76 12.22
CA LYS A 243 5.29 9.51 12.39
C LYS A 243 5.00 8.83 11.05
N ILE A 244 5.69 9.26 9.99
CA ILE A 244 5.68 8.62 8.67
C ILE A 244 6.82 7.60 8.62
N TYR A 245 6.48 6.34 8.39
CA TYR A 245 7.42 5.31 7.96
C TYR A 245 7.28 5.08 6.46
N PHE A 246 8.39 4.92 5.76
CA PHE A 246 8.34 4.46 4.40
C PHE A 246 9.61 3.70 4.06
N ASP A 247 9.53 2.83 3.06
CA ASP A 247 10.67 2.15 2.48
C ASP A 247 10.43 1.84 0.99
N TYR A 248 11.50 1.58 0.26
CA TYR A 248 11.41 1.16 -1.15
C TYR A 248 12.65 0.35 -1.52
N GLY A 249 12.49 -0.55 -2.48
CA GLY A 249 13.56 -1.47 -2.86
C GLY A 249 14.62 -0.82 -3.76
N ALA A 250 15.89 -1.18 -3.58
CA ALA A 250 16.98 -0.69 -4.43
C ALA A 250 16.85 -1.18 -5.89
N ALA A 251 16.23 -2.36 -6.09
CA ALA A 251 15.91 -2.94 -7.38
C ALA A 251 14.50 -2.57 -7.88
N GLU A 252 13.88 -1.51 -7.32
CA GLU A 252 12.69 -0.89 -7.89
C GLU A 252 12.96 -0.44 -9.33
N ARG A 253 12.19 -0.99 -10.27
CA ARG A 253 12.35 -0.76 -11.72
C ARG A 253 11.41 0.32 -12.23
N PHE A 254 10.36 0.65 -11.49
CA PHE A 254 9.47 1.74 -11.86
C PHE A 254 10.05 3.06 -11.36
N SER A 255 10.60 3.85 -12.28
CA SER A 255 11.35 5.07 -11.97
C SER A 255 10.56 6.07 -11.15
N ALA A 256 9.25 6.21 -11.40
CA ALA A 256 8.37 7.12 -10.65
C ALA A 256 8.32 6.79 -9.15
N LEU A 257 8.34 5.51 -8.78
CA LEU A 257 8.36 5.09 -7.37
C LEU A 257 9.70 5.42 -6.72
N LYS A 258 10.80 5.03 -7.38
CA LYS A 258 12.14 5.25 -6.85
C LYS A 258 12.45 6.73 -6.67
N GLU A 259 12.12 7.56 -7.68
CA GLU A 259 12.29 9.00 -7.64
C GLU A 259 11.36 9.67 -6.64
N GLY A 260 10.07 9.30 -6.60
CA GLY A 260 9.11 9.85 -5.66
C GLY A 260 9.50 9.61 -4.20
N ASN A 261 9.94 8.39 -3.86
CA ASN A 261 10.36 8.08 -2.49
C ASN A 261 11.68 8.76 -2.11
N LYS A 262 12.62 8.98 -3.04
CA LYS A 262 13.81 9.81 -2.79
C LYS A 262 13.44 11.26 -2.46
N ARG A 263 12.53 11.85 -3.22
CA ARG A 263 12.02 13.20 -2.92
C ARG A 263 11.32 13.25 -1.56
N LEU A 264 10.64 12.18 -1.17
CA LEU A 264 10.06 12.07 0.17
C LEU A 264 11.14 12.05 1.28
N GLU A 265 12.28 11.38 1.05
CA GLU A 265 13.44 11.42 1.95
C GLU A 265 13.93 12.86 2.14
N GLU A 266 14.13 13.57 1.04
CA GLU A 266 14.59 14.96 1.03
C GLU A 266 13.62 15.90 1.77
N ILE A 267 12.32 15.80 1.48
CA ILE A 267 11.29 16.66 2.09
C ILE A 267 11.17 16.42 3.59
N LEU A 268 11.28 15.16 4.04
CA LEU A 268 11.18 14.81 5.46
C LEU A 268 12.54 14.93 6.18
N GLY A 269 13.63 15.20 5.47
CA GLY A 269 14.98 15.30 6.04
C GLY A 269 15.45 14.00 6.68
N VAL A 270 15.03 12.85 6.15
CA VAL A 270 15.43 11.54 6.68
C VAL A 270 16.60 10.97 5.88
N SER A 271 17.41 10.14 6.54
CA SER A 271 18.37 9.29 5.83
C SER A 271 17.66 8.32 4.89
N SER A 272 18.42 7.66 4.02
CA SER A 272 17.83 6.79 3.02
C SER A 272 16.97 5.68 3.63
N ARG A 273 15.78 5.51 3.06
CA ARG A 273 14.82 4.45 3.30
C ARG A 273 14.87 3.38 2.21
N MET A 274 15.88 3.44 1.34
CA MET A 274 16.12 2.43 0.30
C MET A 274 16.66 1.14 0.92
N ILE A 275 16.07 0.01 0.55
CA ILE A 275 16.43 -1.32 1.06
C ILE A 275 17.15 -2.11 -0.02
N HIS A 276 18.33 -2.63 0.30
CA HIS A 276 19.12 -3.45 -0.63
C HIS A 276 18.58 -4.89 -0.72
N PRO A 277 18.92 -5.64 -1.79
CA PRO A 277 18.60 -7.06 -1.88
C PRO A 277 19.18 -7.82 -0.68
N GLN A 278 18.35 -8.69 -0.10
CA GLN A 278 18.68 -9.57 1.02
C GLN A 278 18.09 -10.95 0.73
N PRO A 279 18.56 -12.01 1.41
CA PRO A 279 17.93 -13.32 1.34
C PRO A 279 16.40 -13.24 1.53
N PHE A 280 15.66 -13.82 0.58
CA PHE A 280 14.21 -13.99 0.63
C PHE A 280 13.35 -12.70 0.69
N ASN A 281 13.96 -11.51 0.51
CA ASN A 281 13.25 -10.23 0.48
C ASN A 281 12.70 -9.85 -0.91
N GLY A 282 12.58 -10.84 -1.82
CA GLY A 282 12.15 -10.58 -3.20
C GLY A 282 13.15 -9.78 -4.03
N GLY A 283 14.43 -9.77 -3.64
CA GLY A 283 15.49 -9.03 -4.32
C GLY A 283 15.35 -7.51 -4.21
N ALA A 284 14.58 -7.03 -3.24
CA ALA A 284 14.23 -5.61 -3.10
C ALA A 284 13.64 -5.00 -4.39
N ALA A 285 12.78 -5.75 -5.08
CA ALA A 285 12.04 -5.31 -6.25
C ALA A 285 10.55 -5.06 -5.94
N HIS A 286 9.79 -4.56 -6.91
CA HIS A 286 8.36 -4.26 -6.78
C HIS A 286 7.51 -5.55 -6.77
N ASN A 287 7.47 -6.25 -5.63
CA ASN A 287 6.73 -7.50 -5.50
C ASN A 287 6.31 -7.79 -4.05
N TYR A 288 5.39 -8.74 -3.90
CA TYR A 288 4.84 -9.13 -2.60
C TYR A 288 5.89 -9.71 -1.64
N LEU A 289 6.94 -10.36 -2.14
CA LEU A 289 8.02 -10.88 -1.28
C LEU A 289 8.74 -9.73 -0.57
N PHE A 290 9.01 -8.63 -1.29
CA PHE A 290 9.60 -7.44 -0.72
C PHE A 290 8.68 -6.79 0.32
N TRP A 291 7.43 -6.44 -0.01
CA TRP A 291 6.56 -5.76 0.96
C TRP A 291 6.31 -6.59 2.21
N ARG A 292 6.12 -7.90 2.03
CA ARG A 292 5.98 -8.84 3.15
C ARG A 292 7.24 -8.88 4.01
N SER A 293 8.44 -8.92 3.42
CA SER A 293 9.69 -8.94 4.19
C SER A 293 9.82 -7.74 5.13
N ARG A 294 9.15 -6.63 4.80
CA ARG A 294 9.21 -5.37 5.54
C ARG A 294 8.03 -5.16 6.49
N LEU A 295 7.04 -6.07 6.48
CA LEU A 295 5.80 -5.93 7.26
C LEU A 295 6.08 -5.84 8.77
N GLY A 296 7.08 -6.55 9.28
CA GLY A 296 7.50 -6.47 10.69
C GLY A 296 7.83 -5.03 11.11
N ASN A 297 8.58 -4.29 10.28
CA ASN A 297 8.93 -2.90 10.56
C ASN A 297 7.74 -1.95 10.49
N VAL A 298 6.85 -2.18 9.52
CA VAL A 298 5.62 -1.39 9.39
C VAL A 298 4.75 -1.55 10.63
N LEU A 299 4.54 -2.81 11.07
CA LEU A 299 3.76 -3.11 12.26
C LEU A 299 4.43 -2.57 13.53
N LEU A 300 5.76 -2.70 13.64
CA LEU A 300 6.53 -2.12 14.74
C LEU A 300 6.35 -0.60 14.79
N HIS A 301 6.53 0.08 13.66
CA HIS A 301 6.31 1.52 13.55
C HIS A 301 4.92 1.91 14.05
N HIS A 302 3.86 1.29 13.51
CA HIS A 302 2.51 1.61 13.96
C HIS A 302 2.34 1.36 15.47
N SER A 303 2.84 0.25 16.00
CA SER A 303 2.72 -0.09 17.42
C SER A 303 3.34 0.95 18.38
N LEU A 304 4.33 1.75 17.94
CA LEU A 304 4.93 2.81 18.75
C LEU A 304 4.00 4.01 18.96
N TYR A 305 3.08 4.23 18.03
CA TYR A 305 2.22 5.43 17.96
C TYR A 305 0.74 5.16 18.22
N LEU A 306 0.29 3.90 18.15
CA LEU A 306 -1.06 3.51 18.58
C LEU A 306 -1.03 3.32 20.10
N ARG A 307 -1.39 4.37 20.84
CA ARG A 307 -1.28 4.44 22.30
C ARG A 307 -2.56 4.84 22.97
#